data_AF-A0A3D4IMV6-F1
#
_entry.id   AF-A0A3D4IMV6-F1
#
_cell.length_a   1.000
_cell.length_b   1.000
_cell.length_c   1.000
_cell.angle_alpha   90.00
_cell.angle_beta   90.00
_cell.angle_gamma   90.00
#
_symmetry.space_group_name_H-M   'P 1'
#
loop_
_entity.id
_entity.type
_entity.pdbx_description
1 polymer ?
#
loop_
_entity_poly.entity_id
_entity_poly.type
_entity_poly.pdbx_seq_one_letter_code
_entity_poly.pdbx_strand_id
1 'polypeptide(L)' 'YIGFFHTGAYQESLGGYGGIQHCLIPAPKHVLISRNEDGEISTKLFAPEQTSDSMLKVLGYDTK' A
#
# COMPACT_ATOMS: atom_id res chain seq x y z
N TYR A 1 -10.36 14.38 -7.76
CA TYR A 1 -9.34 13.33 -7.61
C TYR A 1 -7.99 13.90 -7.97
N ILE A 2 -6.93 13.54 -7.24
CA ILE A 2 -5.56 14.00 -7.46
C ILE A 2 -4.70 12.74 -7.67
N GLY A 3 -3.80 12.77 -8.65
CA GLY A 3 -2.88 11.68 -8.95
C GLY A 3 -1.43 12.14 -8.81
N PHE A 4 -0.62 11.34 -8.14
CA PHE A 4 0.83 11.54 -8.05
C PHE A 4 1.49 10.52 -8.99
N PHE A 5 2.41 10.98 -9.82
CA PHE A 5 3.11 10.16 -10.81
C PHE A 5 4.62 10.21 -10.56
N HIS A 6 5.36 9.26 -11.15
CA HIS A 6 6.80 9.10 -10.93
C HIS A 6 7.20 8.77 -9.47
N THR A 7 6.29 8.17 -8.71
CA THR A 7 6.50 7.72 -7.32
C THR A 7 6.77 6.21 -7.22
N GLY A 8 7.35 5.61 -8.26
CA GLY A 8 7.55 4.17 -8.35
C GLY A 8 8.83 3.64 -7.72
N ALA A 9 9.72 4.50 -7.20
CA ALA A 9 11.04 4.11 -6.74
C ALA A 9 11.39 4.77 -5.40
N TYR A 10 11.68 3.94 -4.40
CA TYR A 10 12.05 4.31 -3.02
C TYR A 10 10.95 4.85 -2.12
N GLN A 11 9.82 5.35 -2.61
CA GLN A 11 8.73 5.82 -1.74
C GLN A 11 8.24 4.68 -0.84
N GLU A 12 7.97 3.53 -1.45
CA GLU A 12 7.48 2.37 -0.70
C GLU A 12 8.54 1.77 0.22
N SER A 13 9.80 1.76 -0.22
CA SER A 13 10.89 1.19 0.55
C SER A 13 11.31 2.04 1.75
N LEU A 14 11.21 3.37 1.65
CA LEU A 14 11.62 4.30 2.70
C LEU A 14 10.51 4.60 3.71
N GLY A 15 9.25 4.57 3.28
CA GLY A 15 8.14 4.94 4.14
C GLY A 15 6.79 4.52 3.58
N GLY A 16 6.69 3.34 2.95
CA GLY A 16 5.41 2.82 2.48
C GLY A 16 4.98 1.55 3.18
N TYR A 17 4.39 0.64 2.41
CA TYR A 17 3.68 -0.53 2.91
C TYR A 17 4.55 -1.44 3.81
N GLY A 18 4.09 -1.70 5.03
CA GLY A 18 4.78 -2.57 6.01
C GLY A 18 5.60 -1.84 7.08
N GLY A 19 5.74 -0.50 7.00
CA GLY A 19 6.31 0.34 8.04
C GLY A 19 5.26 0.97 8.98
N ILE A 20 5.73 1.88 9.85
CA ILE A 20 4.88 2.81 10.59
C ILE A 20 4.87 4.16 9.87
N GLN A 21 3.68 4.70 9.63
CA GLN A 21 3.50 6.01 9.00
C GLN A 21 3.47 7.12 10.03
N HIS A 22 3.80 8.34 9.61
CA HIS A 22 3.59 9.52 10.45
C HIS A 22 2.10 9.61 10.83
N CYS A 23 1.84 9.77 12.13
CA CYS A 23 0.50 9.75 12.72
C CYS A 23 -0.27 8.42 12.59
N LEU A 24 0.41 7.28 12.35
CA LEU A 24 -0.24 5.96 12.22
C LEU A 24 -1.33 5.93 11.14
N ILE A 25 -1.16 6.72 10.08
CA ILE A 25 -2.07 6.71 8.94
C ILE A 25 -1.82 5.42 8.16
N PRO A 26 -2.82 4.55 7.95
CA PRO A 26 -2.57 3.29 7.27
C PRO A 26 -2.18 3.51 5.79
N ALA A 27 -1.23 2.71 5.31
CA ALA A 27 -0.87 2.71 3.90
C ALA A 27 -2.05 2.20 3.04
N PRO A 28 -2.32 2.83 1.88
CA PRO A 28 -3.43 2.46 1.00
C PRO A 28 -3.21 1.07 0.39
N LYS A 29 -4.28 0.48 -0.15
CA LYS A 29 -4.17 -0.76 -0.93
C LYS A 29 -3.41 -0.54 -2.24
N HIS A 30 -2.66 -1.56 -2.66
CA HIS A 30 -1.93 -1.55 -3.92
C HIS A 30 -2.63 -2.41 -4.95
N VAL A 31 -2.88 -1.84 -6.12
CA VAL A 31 -3.55 -2.53 -7.23
C VAL A 31 -2.63 -2.52 -8.44
N LEU A 32 -2.40 -3.69 -9.03
CA LEU A 32 -1.74 -3.83 -10.32
C LEU A 32 -2.81 -3.72 -11.40
N ILE A 33 -2.57 -2.82 -12.34
CA ILE A 33 -3.41 -2.60 -13.50
C ILE A 33 -2.59 -3.06 -14.71
N SER A 34 -3.10 -4.02 -15.46
CA SER A 34 -2.44 -4.56 -16.63
C SER A 34 -3.38 -4.51 -17.81
N ARG A 35 -2.84 -4.15 -18.98
CA ARG A 35 -3.59 -4.10 -20.23
C ARG A 35 -3.10 -5.24 -21.12
N ASN A 36 -4.01 -6.09 -21.60
CA ASN A 36 -3.68 -7.17 -22.52
C ASN A 36 -3.58 -6.67 -23.97
N GLU A 37 -3.18 -7.56 -24.88
CA GLU A 37 -2.97 -7.25 -26.30
C GLU A 37 -4.27 -6.83 -27.01
N ASP A 38 -5.42 -7.37 -26.58
CA ASP A 38 -6.76 -7.01 -27.04
C ASP A 38 -7.26 -5.67 -26.48
N GLY A 39 -6.48 -5.05 -25.59
CA GLY A 39 -6.76 -3.74 -25.02
C GLY A 39 -7.67 -3.74 -23.79
N GLU A 40 -8.08 -4.91 -23.30
CA GLU A 40 -8.83 -5.08 -22.05
C GLU A 40 -7.96 -4.80 -20.82
N ILE A 41 -8.58 -4.20 -19.81
CA ILE A 41 -7.94 -3.84 -18.54
C ILE A 41 -8.26 -4.91 -17.51
N SER A 42 -7.22 -5.55 -16.98
CA SER A 42 -7.31 -6.44 -15.83
C SER A 42 -6.74 -5.74 -14.60
N THR A 43 -7.35 -5.99 -13.44
CA THR A 43 -6.88 -5.45 -12.16
C THR A 43 -6.66 -6.58 -11.16
N LYS A 44 -5.58 -6.51 -10.41
CA LYS A 44 -5.24 -7.48 -9.36
C LYS A 44 -4.84 -6.75 -8.09
N LEU A 45 -5.37 -7.19 -6.95
CA LEU A 45 -4.92 -6.71 -5.65
C LEU A 45 -3.50 -7.25 -5.37
N PHE A 46 -2.54 -6.36 -5.18
CA PHE A 46 -1.17 -6.71 -4.84
C PHE A 46 -0.95 -6.73 -3.33
N ALA A 47 -1.43 -5.70 -2.65
CA ALA A 47 -1.42 -5.60 -1.20
C ALA A 47 -2.75 -5.00 -0.72
N PRO A 48 -3.38 -5.55 0.34
CA PRO A 48 -4.56 -4.94 0.95
C PRO A 48 -4.20 -3.59 1.59
N GLU A 49 -5.20 -2.85 2.06
CA GLU A 49 -4.94 -1.66 2.88
C GLU A 49 -4.37 -2.09 4.24
N GLN A 50 -3.40 -1.33 4.76
CA GLN A 50 -2.84 -1.60 6.08
C GLN A 50 -3.90 -1.32 7.16
N THR A 51 -3.94 -2.13 8.22
CA THR A 51 -4.87 -1.92 9.33
C THR A 51 -4.19 -1.29 10.53
N SER A 52 -4.96 -0.62 11.40
CA SER A 52 -4.50 -0.13 12.70
C SER A 52 -3.84 -1.23 13.52
N ASP A 53 -4.45 -2.42 13.57
CA ASP A 53 -3.92 -3.59 14.27
C ASP A 53 -2.55 -4.01 13.74
N SER A 54 -2.35 -4.00 12.42
CA SER A 54 -1.06 -4.33 11.83
C SER A 54 0.03 -3.32 12.23
N MET A 55 -0.30 -2.03 12.36
CA MET A 55 0.63 -1.00 12.82
C MET A 55 0.93 -1.13 14.32
N LEU A 56 -0.09 -1.38 15.14
CA LEU A 56 0.06 -1.63 16.58
C LEU A 56 0.94 -2.85 16.84
N LYS A 57 0.79 -3.91 16.04
CA LYS A 57 1.65 -5.09 16.09
C LYS A 57 3.11 -4.77 15.76
N VAL A 58 3.38 -3.90 14.78
CA VAL A 58 4.75 -3.45 14.47
C VAL A 58 5.36 -2.64 15.63
N LEU A 59 4.54 -1.90 16.38
CA LEU A 59 4.95 -1.20 17.60
C LEU A 59 5.12 -2.11 18.82
N GLY A 60 4.83 -3.41 18.69
CA GLY A 60 4.95 -4.39 19.79
C GLY A 60 3.74 -4.44 20.72
N TYR A 61 2.61 -3.83 20.36
CA TYR A 61 1.35 -4.05 21.06
C TYR A 61 0.76 -5.39 20.62
N ASP A 62 0.87 -6.38 21.50
CA ASP A 62 0.27 -7.70 21.31
C ASP A 62 -1.20 -7.62 21.77
N THR A 63 -2.13 -7.63 20.81
CA THR A 63 -3.55 -7.89 21.11
C THR A 63 -3.68 -9.38 21.38
N LYS A 64 -3.63 -9.75 22.66
CA LYS A 64 -4.15 -11.02 23.16
C LYS A 64 -5.61 -11.21 22.79
#